data_AF-A0A9E5GED2-F1
#
_entry.id   AF-A0A9E5GED2-F1
#
_cell.length_a   1.000
_cell.length_b   1.000
_cell.length_c   1.000
_cell.angle_alpha   90.00
_cell.angle_beta   90.00
_cell.angle_gamma   90.00
#
_symmetry.space_group_name_H-M   'P 1'
#
loop_
_entity.id
_entity.type
_entity.pdbx_description
1 polymer ?
#
loop_
_entity_poly.entity_id
_entity_poly.type
_entity_poly.pdbx_seq_one_letter_code
_entity_poly.pdbx_strand_id
1 'polypeptide(L)'
;MKTLPNILTILRIPLSLSLVLLKDHPYLFSFCYLLCITTDFLDGYLARRFSCSSSYGAKLDSIADGFFFAVLFLLLFRYTDLFKDTLTRHLFLGVVFFRIINLAFTYKKFHQFGMLHTWANKTTGLLSILAFPLYILEICNRSWIIAIICVAFFSTIEEFVLLFRLKTYDPDEKGLFF
;
A
#
# COMPACT_ATOMS: atom_id res chain seq x y z
N MET A 1 -9.60 18.51 20.38
CA MET A 1 -8.56 17.50 20.07
C MET A 1 -8.82 16.72 18.77
N LYS A 2 -9.70 17.20 17.86
CA LYS A 2 -9.94 16.61 16.52
C LYS A 2 -8.80 16.84 15.52
N THR A 3 -7.73 17.52 15.94
CA THR A 3 -6.65 18.02 15.08
C THR A 3 -5.43 17.10 15.04
N LEU A 4 -5.21 16.24 16.04
CA LEU A 4 -3.98 15.45 16.11
C LEU A 4 -3.84 14.44 14.94
N PRO A 5 -4.87 13.64 14.59
CA PRO A 5 -4.80 12.78 13.40
C PRO A 5 -4.58 13.60 12.13
N ASN A 6 -5.33 14.69 11.95
CA ASN A 6 -5.20 15.55 10.77
C ASN A 6 -3.80 16.19 10.65
N ILE A 7 -3.16 16.55 11.76
CA ILE A 7 -1.79 17.09 11.76
C ILE A 7 -0.82 16.02 11.25
N LEU A 8 -0.93 14.78 11.70
CA LEU A 8 -0.09 13.67 11.22
C LEU A 8 -0.29 13.45 9.71
N THR A 9 -1.54 13.45 9.24
CA THR A 9 -1.85 13.34 7.81
C THR A 9 -1.24 14.49 6.99
N ILE A 10 -1.34 15.73 7.48
CA ILE A 10 -0.76 16.92 6.82
C ILE A 10 0.77 16.81 6.78
N LEU A 11 1.40 16.35 7.86
CA LEU A 11 2.85 16.15 7.94
C LEU A 11 3.34 15.03 7.02
N ARG A 12 2.50 14.04 6.69
CA ARG A 12 2.84 12.96 5.75
C ARG A 12 3.14 13.51 4.35
N ILE A 13 2.47 14.57 3.90
CA ILE A 13 2.68 15.14 2.55
C ILE A 13 4.13 15.65 2.36
N PRO A 14 4.65 16.61 3.18
CA PRO A 14 6.03 17.06 3.05
C PRO A 14 7.04 15.97 3.40
N LEU A 15 6.70 15.04 4.30
CA LEU A 15 7.54 13.88 4.59
C LEU A 15 7.65 12.93 3.39
N SER A 16 6.57 12.75 2.63
CA SER A 16 6.59 11.98 1.37
C SER A 16 7.45 12.68 0.33
N LEU A 17 7.36 14.01 0.22
CA LEU A 17 8.24 14.79 -0.68
C LEU A 17 9.72 14.66 -0.30
N SER A 18 10.05 14.59 0.99
CA SER A 18 11.44 14.47 1.43
C SER A 18 12.09 13.17 0.93
N LEU A 19 11.32 12.11 0.65
CA LEU A 19 11.83 10.88 0.03
C LEU A 19 12.52 11.14 -1.32
N VAL A 20 12.04 12.13 -2.09
CA VAL A 20 12.68 12.51 -3.36
C VAL A 20 14.05 13.14 -3.13
N LEU A 21 14.18 13.95 -2.09
CA LEU A 21 15.44 14.59 -1.71
C LEU A 21 16.43 13.59 -1.09
N LEU A 22 15.91 12.58 -0.40
CA LEU A 22 16.69 11.55 0.30
C LEU A 22 17.04 10.34 -0.58
N LYS A 23 16.68 10.35 -1.87
CA LYS A 23 16.89 9.21 -2.79
C LYS A 23 18.34 8.70 -2.83
N ASP A 24 19.32 9.59 -2.63
CA ASP A 24 20.75 9.27 -2.67
C ASP A 24 21.32 8.94 -1.26
N HIS A 25 20.47 8.93 -0.22
CA HIS A 25 20.82 8.62 1.17
C HIS A 25 20.01 7.43 1.70
N PRO A 26 20.42 6.17 1.43
CA PRO A 26 19.57 4.98 1.60
C PRO A 26 19.08 4.74 3.03
N TYR A 27 19.91 5.05 4.04
CA TYR A 27 19.53 4.94 5.45
C TYR A 27 18.46 5.95 5.87
N LEU A 28 18.63 7.23 5.50
CA LEU A 28 17.66 8.28 5.80
C LEU A 28 16.37 8.07 5.02
N PHE A 29 16.49 7.65 3.76
CA PHE A 29 15.35 7.26 2.93
C PHE A 29 14.51 6.18 3.60
N SER A 30 15.15 5.08 4.00
CA SER A 30 14.47 3.94 4.61
C SER A 30 13.81 4.32 5.94
N PHE A 31 14.48 5.13 6.75
CA PHE A 31 13.93 5.66 7.99
C PHE A 31 12.69 6.55 7.72
N CYS A 32 12.80 7.53 6.82
CA CYS A 32 11.68 8.42 6.47
C CYS A 32 10.51 7.67 5.83
N TYR A 33 10.78 6.67 5.00
CA TYR A 33 9.76 5.81 4.39
C TYR A 33 8.95 5.05 5.45
N LEU A 34 9.64 4.41 6.40
CA LEU A 34 9.00 3.75 7.54
C LEU A 34 8.26 4.75 8.45
N LEU A 35 8.77 5.98 8.57
CA LEU A 35 8.09 7.05 9.29
C LEU A 35 6.76 7.42 8.60
N CYS A 36 6.73 7.57 7.27
CA CYS A 36 5.48 7.82 6.53
C CYS A 36 4.43 6.74 6.84
N ILE A 37 4.82 5.46 6.71
CA ILE A 37 3.90 4.34 6.94
C ILE A 37 3.45 4.27 8.40
N THR A 38 4.35 4.48 9.36
CA THR A 38 3.95 4.47 10.77
C THR A 38 3.03 5.63 11.11
N THR A 39 3.19 6.81 10.51
CA THR A 39 2.26 7.93 10.70
C THR A 39 0.86 7.67 10.15
N ASP A 40 0.72 6.85 9.10
CA ASP A 40 -0.56 6.35 8.56
C ASP A 40 -1.25 5.35 9.47
N PHE A 41 -0.49 4.42 10.03
CA PHE A 41 -1.09 3.54 11.03
C PHE A 41 -1.48 4.30 12.31
N LEU A 42 -0.70 5.32 12.70
CA LEU A 42 -0.93 6.08 13.92
C LEU A 42 -2.12 7.02 13.82
N ASP A 43 -2.31 7.76 12.73
CA ASP A 43 -3.45 8.69 12.63
C ASP A 43 -4.80 7.94 12.59
N GLY A 44 -4.88 6.83 11.85
CA GLY A 44 -6.04 5.95 11.84
C GLY A 44 -6.29 5.25 13.18
N TYR A 45 -5.23 4.90 13.92
CA TYR A 45 -5.36 4.37 15.28
C TYR A 45 -5.87 5.43 16.26
N LEU A 46 -5.30 6.64 16.23
CA LEU A 46 -5.70 7.74 17.10
C LEU A 46 -7.13 8.22 16.81
N ALA A 47 -7.51 8.31 15.53
CA ALA A 47 -8.87 8.66 15.13
C ALA A 47 -9.91 7.70 15.72
N ARG A 48 -9.64 6.40 15.70
CA ARG A 48 -10.50 5.36 16.31
C ARG A 48 -10.50 5.43 17.83
N ARG A 49 -9.31 5.48 18.45
CA ARG A 49 -9.18 5.48 19.91
C ARG A 49 -9.84 6.68 20.57
N PHE A 50 -9.75 7.86 19.94
CA PHE A 50 -10.36 9.08 20.46
C PHE A 50 -11.77 9.35 19.90
N SER A 51 -12.35 8.41 19.13
CA SER A 51 -13.65 8.60 18.46
C SER A 51 -13.75 9.94 17.71
N CYS A 52 -12.63 10.35 17.10
CA CYS A 52 -12.46 11.66 16.45
C CYS A 52 -12.44 11.55 14.92
N SER A 53 -12.90 10.44 14.35
CA SER A 53 -13.07 10.27 12.91
C SER A 53 -14.01 11.33 12.35
N SER A 54 -13.57 12.03 11.29
CA SER A 54 -14.36 13.05 10.61
C SER A 54 -14.30 12.87 9.10
N SER A 55 -15.37 13.25 8.39
CA SER A 55 -15.39 13.17 6.92
C SER A 55 -14.28 14.00 6.26
N TYR A 56 -13.93 15.14 6.87
CA TYR A 56 -12.81 15.97 6.41
C TYR A 56 -11.46 15.26 6.58
N GLY A 57 -11.20 14.70 7.76
CA GLY A 57 -9.98 13.93 8.02
C GLY A 57 -9.83 12.74 7.09
N ALA A 58 -10.91 11.99 6.85
CA ALA A 58 -10.90 10.85 5.92
C ALA A 58 -10.58 11.27 4.46
N LYS A 59 -11.09 12.41 3.99
CA LYS A 59 -10.74 12.95 2.67
C LYS A 59 -9.28 13.38 2.60
N LEU A 60 -8.78 14.03 3.65
CA LEU A 60 -7.41 14.49 3.74
C LEU A 60 -6.42 13.30 3.73
N ASP A 61 -6.78 12.23 4.44
CA ASP A 61 -6.04 10.98 4.49
C ASP A 61 -5.93 10.32 3.12
N SER A 62 -7.07 10.18 2.41
CA SER A 62 -7.08 9.69 1.03
C SER A 62 -6.19 10.50 0.08
N ILE A 63 -6.13 11.83 0.27
CA ILE A 63 -5.25 12.71 -0.54
C ILE A 63 -3.78 12.48 -0.17
N ALA A 64 -3.46 12.42 1.12
CA ALA A 64 -2.09 12.20 1.60
C ALA A 64 -1.55 10.83 1.17
N ASP A 65 -2.37 9.78 1.23
CA ASP A 65 -2.02 8.44 0.77
C ASP A 65 -1.80 8.39 -0.73
N GLY A 66 -2.73 8.95 -1.51
CA GLY A 66 -2.58 9.04 -2.96
C GLY A 66 -1.29 9.77 -3.35
N PHE A 67 -0.95 10.82 -2.60
CA PHE A 67 0.29 11.57 -2.80
C PHE A 67 1.54 10.75 -2.43
N PHE A 68 1.54 10.08 -1.27
CA PHE A 68 2.62 9.18 -0.86
C PHE A 68 2.86 8.08 -1.88
N PHE A 69 1.81 7.40 -2.33
CA PHE A 69 1.91 6.36 -3.37
C PHE A 69 2.44 6.94 -4.68
N ALA A 70 1.97 8.11 -5.12
CA ALA A 70 2.46 8.74 -6.35
C ALA A 70 3.97 9.02 -6.30
N VAL A 71 4.46 9.56 -5.17
CA VAL A 71 5.89 9.79 -4.98
C VAL A 71 6.66 8.47 -4.97
N LEU A 72 6.13 7.45 -4.28
CA LEU A 72 6.74 6.12 -4.22
C LEU A 72 6.84 5.47 -5.60
N PHE A 73 5.78 5.51 -6.40
CA PHE A 73 5.77 5.01 -7.79
C PHE A 73 6.80 5.74 -8.65
N LEU A 74 6.88 7.07 -8.55
CA LEU A 74 7.86 7.86 -9.28
C LEU A 74 9.29 7.43 -8.92
N LEU A 75 9.59 7.28 -7.63
CA LEU A 75 10.89 6.84 -7.15
C LEU A 75 11.25 5.44 -7.66
N LEU A 76 10.32 4.50 -7.55
CA LEU A 76 10.48 3.14 -8.03
C LEU A 76 10.78 3.07 -9.52
N PHE A 77 9.96 3.72 -10.36
CA PHE A 77 10.09 3.60 -11.81
C PHE A 77 11.24 4.42 -12.39
N ARG A 78 11.58 5.58 -11.79
CA ARG A 78 12.56 6.50 -12.38
C ARG A 78 13.97 6.36 -11.80
N TYR A 79 14.08 6.01 -10.52
CA TYR A 79 15.34 6.10 -9.77
C TYR A 79 15.87 4.76 -9.30
N THR A 80 15.09 3.67 -9.38
CA THR A 80 15.59 2.33 -9.04
C THR A 80 15.77 1.46 -10.29
N ASP A 81 16.77 0.59 -10.27
CA ASP A 81 16.99 -0.39 -11.34
C ASP A 81 16.00 -1.55 -11.32
N LEU A 82 15.21 -1.66 -10.24
CA LEU A 82 14.26 -2.74 -9.99
C LEU A 82 13.28 -2.94 -11.16
N PHE A 83 12.77 -1.82 -11.70
CA PHE A 83 11.76 -1.78 -12.76
C PHE A 83 12.30 -1.54 -14.17
N LYS A 84 13.63 -1.40 -14.33
CA LYS A 84 14.26 -1.38 -15.66
C LYS A 84 14.11 -2.73 -16.36
N ASP A 85 14.18 -3.81 -15.58
CA ASP A 85 13.95 -5.15 -16.06
C ASP A 85 12.50 -5.34 -16.53
N THR A 86 12.37 -5.99 -17.69
CA THR A 86 11.08 -6.17 -18.35
C THR A 86 10.17 -7.11 -17.56
N LEU A 87 10.71 -8.16 -16.92
CA LEU A 87 9.92 -9.13 -16.16
C LEU A 87 9.33 -8.47 -14.91
N THR A 88 10.16 -7.81 -14.08
CA THR A 88 9.68 -7.14 -12.85
C THR A 88 8.59 -6.12 -13.16
N ARG A 89 8.77 -5.33 -14.23
CA ARG A 89 7.80 -4.33 -14.67
C ARG A 89 6.47 -4.96 -15.09
N HIS A 90 6.47 -6.01 -15.90
CA HIS A 90 5.23 -6.66 -16.34
C HIS A 90 4.50 -7.37 -15.20
N LEU A 91 5.22 -8.06 -14.31
CA LEU A 91 4.61 -8.71 -13.14
C LEU A 91 3.91 -7.70 -12.24
N PHE A 92 4.59 -6.58 -11.94
CA PHE A 92 4.01 -5.53 -11.11
C PHE A 92 2.81 -4.84 -11.76
N LEU A 93 2.90 -4.52 -13.06
CA LEU A 93 1.75 -3.99 -13.80
C LEU A 93 0.59 -4.99 -13.82
N GLY A 94 0.87 -6.29 -13.89
CA GLY A 94 -0.12 -7.35 -13.73
C GLY A 94 -0.84 -7.29 -12.38
N VAL A 95 -0.09 -7.17 -11.28
CA VAL A 95 -0.66 -7.01 -9.93
C VAL A 95 -1.56 -5.76 -9.85
N VAL A 96 -1.09 -4.62 -10.34
CA VAL A 96 -1.86 -3.37 -10.35
C VAL A 96 -3.13 -3.51 -11.20
N PHE A 97 -3.03 -4.14 -12.37
CA PHE A 97 -4.16 -4.39 -13.25
C PHE A 97 -5.24 -5.24 -12.57
N PHE A 98 -4.86 -6.37 -11.96
CA PHE A 98 -5.80 -7.22 -11.22
C PHE A 98 -6.38 -6.51 -10.01
N ARG A 99 -5.62 -5.66 -9.30
CA ARG A 99 -6.15 -4.82 -8.21
C ARG A 99 -7.24 -3.87 -8.68
N ILE A 100 -7.04 -3.21 -9.83
CA ILE A 100 -8.05 -2.31 -10.40
C ILE A 100 -9.31 -3.09 -10.80
N ILE A 101 -9.15 -4.28 -11.39
CA ILE A 101 -10.27 -5.17 -11.71
C ILE A 101 -11.04 -5.57 -10.44
N ASN A 102 -10.33 -6.00 -9.40
CA ASN A 102 -10.96 -6.38 -8.13
C ASN A 102 -11.75 -5.21 -7.54
N LEU A 103 -11.16 -4.01 -7.50
CA LEU A 103 -11.84 -2.82 -6.99
C LEU A 103 -13.08 -2.46 -7.83
N ALA A 104 -12.99 -2.52 -9.16
CA ALA A 104 -14.11 -2.28 -10.06
C ALA A 104 -15.22 -3.33 -9.90
N PHE A 105 -14.84 -4.60 -9.71
CA PHE A 105 -15.77 -5.70 -9.47
C PHE A 105 -16.49 -5.54 -8.12
N THR A 106 -15.76 -5.21 -7.05
CA THR A 106 -16.33 -4.90 -5.73
C THR A 106 -17.33 -3.77 -5.84
N TYR A 107 -16.97 -2.67 -6.51
CA TYR A 107 -17.87 -1.53 -6.69
C TYR A 107 -19.13 -1.93 -7.49
N LYS A 108 -18.98 -2.67 -8.58
CA LYS A 108 -20.11 -3.10 -9.41
C LYS A 108 -21.04 -4.08 -8.70
N LYS A 109 -20.49 -4.99 -7.89
CA LYS A 109 -21.24 -6.07 -7.25
C LYS A 109 -21.87 -5.64 -5.91
N PHE A 110 -21.15 -4.83 -5.13
CA PHE A 110 -21.53 -4.50 -3.76
C PHE A 110 -21.79 -3.00 -3.54
N HIS A 111 -21.60 -2.15 -4.56
CA HIS A 111 -21.75 -0.68 -4.48
C HIS A 111 -20.89 -0.04 -3.38
N GLN A 112 -19.77 -0.67 -3.05
CA GLN A 112 -18.82 -0.20 -2.06
C GLN A 112 -17.40 -0.21 -2.65
N PHE A 113 -16.59 0.77 -2.26
CA PHE A 113 -15.16 0.77 -2.55
C PHE A 113 -14.42 0.10 -1.40
N GLY A 114 -13.64 -0.91 -1.73
CA GLY A 114 -12.81 -1.58 -0.75
C GLY A 114 -12.11 -2.81 -1.31
N MET A 115 -11.13 -3.28 -0.57
CA MET A 115 -10.39 -4.50 -0.83
C MET A 115 -10.69 -5.50 0.29
N LEU A 116 -10.68 -6.78 -0.04
CA LEU A 116 -10.78 -7.82 0.98
C LEU A 116 -9.46 -7.90 1.77
N HIS A 117 -9.54 -7.89 3.09
CA HIS A 117 -8.41 -7.97 4.01
C HIS A 117 -8.10 -9.43 4.39
N THR A 118 -7.99 -10.29 3.38
CA THR A 118 -7.60 -11.69 3.53
C THR A 118 -6.23 -11.85 4.17
N TRP A 119 -5.95 -13.02 4.74
CA TRP A 119 -4.63 -13.33 5.29
C TRP A 119 -3.52 -13.19 4.23
N ALA A 120 -3.78 -13.60 2.99
CA ALA A 120 -2.84 -13.41 1.89
C ALA A 120 -2.60 -11.92 1.58
N ASN A 121 -3.65 -11.09 1.56
CA ASN A 121 -3.52 -9.65 1.32
C ASN A 121 -2.76 -8.96 2.46
N LYS A 122 -3.03 -9.32 3.72
CA LYS A 122 -2.33 -8.79 4.90
C LYS A 122 -0.84 -9.13 4.88
N THR A 123 -0.51 -10.40 4.63
CA THR A 123 0.89 -10.88 4.58
C THR A 123 1.66 -10.24 3.43
N THR A 124 1.07 -10.21 2.23
CA THR A 124 1.66 -9.56 1.05
C THR A 124 1.89 -8.06 1.30
N GLY A 125 0.92 -7.36 1.89
CA GLY A 125 1.05 -5.94 2.20
C GLY A 125 2.21 -5.66 3.14
N LEU A 126 2.32 -6.45 4.23
CA LEU A 126 3.43 -6.34 5.19
C LEU A 126 4.79 -6.61 4.52
N LEU A 127 4.89 -7.67 3.71
CA LEU A 127 6.11 -8.00 2.98
C LEU A 127 6.50 -6.89 2.00
N SER A 128 5.54 -6.32 1.28
CA SER A 128 5.78 -5.25 0.31
C SER A 128 6.28 -3.97 0.97
N ILE A 129 5.73 -3.63 2.14
CA ILE A 129 6.18 -2.50 2.96
C ILE A 129 7.64 -2.67 3.38
N LEU A 130 8.03 -3.85 3.85
CA LEU A 130 9.41 -4.08 4.31
C LEU A 130 10.40 -4.27 3.16
N ALA A 131 9.95 -4.84 2.04
CA ALA A 131 10.80 -5.16 0.90
C ALA A 131 11.50 -3.93 0.31
N PHE A 132 10.80 -2.80 0.25
CA PHE A 132 11.33 -1.61 -0.41
C PHE A 132 12.52 -0.94 0.31
N PRO A 133 12.45 -0.60 1.62
CA PRO A 133 13.61 -0.07 2.34
C PRO A 133 14.75 -1.10 2.40
N LEU A 134 14.46 -2.39 2.54
CA LEU A 134 15.49 -3.43 2.54
C LEU A 134 16.21 -3.57 1.18
N TYR A 135 15.51 -3.33 0.07
CA TYR A 135 16.12 -3.27 -1.26
C TYR A 135 17.04 -2.06 -1.40
N ILE A 136 16.60 -0.89 -0.95
CA ILE A 136 17.39 0.35 -1.00
C ILE A 136 18.65 0.27 -0.10
N LEU A 137 18.57 -0.46 1.01
CA LEU A 137 19.70 -0.73 1.89
C LEU A 137 20.62 -1.86 1.39
N GLU A 138 20.36 -2.42 0.20
CA GLU A 138 21.10 -3.54 -0.37
C GLU A 138 21.13 -4.82 0.50
N ILE A 139 20.20 -4.94 1.46
CA ILE A 139 20.04 -6.12 2.32
C ILE A 139 19.31 -7.23 1.55
N CYS A 140 18.37 -6.85 0.68
CA CYS A 140 17.60 -7.79 -0.15
C CYS A 140 17.94 -7.67 -1.63
N ASN A 141 18.13 -8.82 -2.27
CA ASN A 141 18.37 -8.89 -3.71
C ASN A 141 17.07 -8.78 -4.51
N ARG A 142 17.20 -8.39 -5.78
CA ARG A 142 16.07 -8.30 -6.74
C ARG A 142 15.19 -9.55 -6.78
N SER A 143 15.76 -10.75 -6.67
CA SER A 143 15.01 -12.01 -6.70
C SER A 143 13.98 -12.12 -5.56
N TRP A 144 14.29 -11.57 -4.38
CA TRP A 144 13.36 -11.52 -3.26
C TRP A 144 12.16 -10.63 -3.58
N ILE A 145 12.41 -9.49 -4.23
CA ILE A 145 11.34 -8.57 -4.64
C ILE A 145 10.43 -9.23 -5.68
N ILE A 146 11.00 -9.93 -6.66
CA ILE A 146 10.22 -10.68 -7.66
C ILE A 146 9.37 -11.74 -6.97
N ALA A 147 9.91 -12.49 -6.00
CA ALA A 147 9.15 -13.48 -5.24
C ALA A 147 7.96 -12.84 -4.50
N ILE A 148 8.15 -11.67 -3.88
CA ILE A 148 7.08 -10.94 -3.20
C ILE A 148 6.02 -10.45 -4.20
N ILE A 149 6.41 -9.95 -5.38
CA ILE A 149 5.46 -9.56 -6.43
C ILE A 149 4.66 -10.77 -6.93
N CYS A 150 5.29 -11.95 -7.07
CA CYS A 150 4.59 -13.18 -7.42
C CYS A 150 3.57 -13.58 -6.35
N VAL A 151 3.93 -13.53 -5.07
CA VAL A 151 3.00 -13.77 -3.96
C VAL A 151 1.85 -12.76 -4.00
N ALA A 152 2.13 -11.49 -4.28
CA ALA A 152 1.12 -10.46 -4.44
C ALA A 152 0.15 -10.75 -5.58
N PHE A 153 0.67 -11.27 -6.70
CA PHE A 153 -0.15 -11.67 -7.84
C PHE A 153 -1.11 -12.80 -7.47
N PHE A 154 -0.62 -13.85 -6.81
CA PHE A 154 -1.48 -14.93 -6.32
C PHE A 154 -2.54 -14.43 -5.32
N SER A 155 -2.16 -13.53 -4.42
CA SER A 155 -3.08 -12.89 -3.48
C SER A 155 -4.20 -12.11 -4.19
N THR A 156 -3.89 -11.40 -5.28
CA THR A 156 -4.91 -10.69 -6.06
C THR A 156 -5.86 -11.62 -6.81
N ILE A 157 -5.36 -12.78 -7.26
CA ILE A 157 -6.19 -13.82 -7.88
C ILE A 157 -7.12 -14.45 -6.84
N GLU A 158 -6.61 -14.76 -5.65
CA GLU A 158 -7.45 -15.29 -4.56
C GLU A 158 -8.59 -14.32 -4.24
N GLU A 159 -8.29 -13.03 -4.10
CA GLU A 159 -9.30 -11.99 -3.88
C GLU A 159 -10.34 -11.95 -5.00
N PHE A 160 -9.90 -12.03 -6.27
CA PHE A 160 -10.82 -12.08 -7.40
C PHE A 160 -11.77 -13.27 -7.29
N VAL A 161 -11.26 -14.47 -7.01
CA VAL A 161 -12.08 -15.69 -6.87
C VAL A 161 -13.06 -15.57 -5.69
N LEU A 162 -12.64 -14.99 -4.56
CA LEU A 162 -13.51 -14.74 -3.41
C LEU A 162 -14.63 -13.77 -3.77
N LEU A 163 -14.32 -12.67 -4.45
CA LEU A 163 -15.32 -11.70 -4.88
C LEU A 163 -16.39 -12.34 -5.77
N PHE A 164 -16.06 -13.34 -6.59
CA PHE A 164 -17.07 -14.11 -7.34
C PHE A 164 -17.98 -14.93 -6.43
N ARG A 165 -17.45 -15.56 -5.38
CA ARG A 165 -18.18 -16.47 -4.49
C ARG A 165 -19.03 -15.75 -3.44
N LEU A 166 -18.56 -14.62 -2.92
CA LEU A 166 -19.22 -13.90 -1.84
C LEU A 166 -20.58 -13.36 -2.26
N LYS A 167 -21.60 -13.56 -1.42
CA LYS A 167 -22.96 -13.02 -1.62
C LYS A 167 -23.13 -11.63 -1.00
N THR A 168 -22.42 -11.39 0.09
CA THR A 168 -22.37 -10.13 0.83
C THR A 168 -20.92 -9.68 0.94
N TYR A 169 -20.71 -8.37 0.96
CA TYR A 169 -19.36 -7.83 1.13
C TYR A 169 -18.98 -7.89 2.61
N ASP A 170 -17.93 -8.66 2.90
CA ASP A 170 -17.27 -8.68 4.20
C ASP A 170 -15.78 -8.38 3.99
N PRO A 171 -15.28 -7.21 4.43
CA PRO A 171 -13.87 -6.85 4.32
C PRO A 171 -12.93 -7.80 5.06
N ASP A 172 -13.39 -8.48 6.12
CA ASP A 172 -12.55 -9.29 7.00
C ASP A 172 -12.55 -10.79 6.66
N GLU A 173 -13.00 -11.14 5.45
CA GLU A 173 -12.94 -12.50 4.91
C GLU A 173 -11.53 -13.06 4.99
N LYS A 174 -11.40 -14.27 5.57
CA LYS A 174 -10.09 -14.82 5.95
C LYS A 174 -9.28 -15.29 4.72
N GLY A 175 -9.94 -15.82 3.70
CA GLY A 175 -9.32 -16.35 2.49
C GLY A 175 -10.06 -17.57 1.95
N LEU A 176 -9.59 -18.14 0.84
CA LEU A 176 -10.13 -19.40 0.30
C LEU A 176 -9.73 -20.62 1.13
N PHE A 177 -8.63 -20.51 1.88
CA PHE A 177 -7.97 -21.62 2.57
C PHE A 177 -8.16 -21.60 4.10
N PHE A 178 -9.03 -20.74 4.63
CA PHE A 178 -9.24 -20.53 6.07
C PHE A 178 -10.71 -20.39 6.45
#